data_AF-A0A0W0SRR9-F1
#
_entry.id   AF-A0A0W0SRR9-F1
#
_cell.length_a   1.000
_cell.length_b   1.000
_cell.length_c   1.000
_cell.angle_alpha   90.00
_cell.angle_beta   90.00
_cell.angle_gamma   90.00
#
_symmetry.space_group_name_H-M   'P 1'
#
loop_
_entity.id
_entity.type
_entity.pdbx_description
1 polymer ?
#
loop_
_entity_poly.entity_id
_entity_poly.type
_entity_poly.pdbx_seq_one_letter_code
_entity_poly.pdbx_strand_id
1 'polypeptide(L)'
;MDGAQEFVDALREGDYFKALELSRFINQKYEQMKKVLGADELVQLGAYELSKTDICEKDILPINFLYNYIQYHRSLAYGEIGYTLTTFLALINIVLAIKMDVNFQTTIDITSISDSTQFVSFLQDTSDFSKLVERNMNQPGWMVVMTIPMNEFELLESIAAMSDNVFENFRRCVQQIQLKLHADAVNFFCPLVQAFENVSALKENVTSFKLRLQNKLMLEEIKVTEKGEVVSPDEPTSKQQKLINRYQALHVLCQELQGKKLFDCKDREMIAGVLEICALNGADWHERDFNQKLTDILSVGLKPFYRTFFSKEAAYQQAIDGIVPNLPFTA
;
A
#
# COMPACT_ATOMS: atom_id res chain seq x y z
N MET A 1 7.51 -22.91 18.21
CA MET A 1 6.62 -22.13 17.34
C MET A 1 7.43 -21.97 16.08
N ASP A 2 7.19 -22.74 15.01
CA ASP A 2 7.83 -22.57 13.69
C ASP A 2 7.25 -23.66 12.77
N GLY A 3 6.09 -23.41 12.20
CA GLY A 3 5.42 -24.31 11.28
C GLY A 3 4.96 -23.54 10.04
N ALA A 4 4.54 -24.25 8.99
CA ALA A 4 4.07 -23.61 7.76
C ALA A 4 2.93 -22.59 7.98
N GLN A 5 2.22 -22.66 9.12
CA GLN A 5 1.16 -21.73 9.52
C GLN A 5 1.65 -20.27 9.58
N GLU A 6 2.89 -20.02 9.99
CA GLU A 6 3.42 -18.65 10.08
C GLU A 6 3.43 -17.94 8.72
N PHE A 7 3.64 -18.69 7.63
CA PHE A 7 3.64 -18.15 6.28
C PHE A 7 2.22 -17.87 5.76
N VAL A 8 1.23 -18.64 6.23
CA VAL A 8 -0.19 -18.40 5.97
C VAL A 8 -0.68 -17.18 6.73
N ASP A 9 -0.27 -17.03 7.99
CA ASP A 9 -0.61 -15.87 8.81
C ASP A 9 0.05 -14.61 8.23
N ALA A 10 1.30 -14.69 7.80
CA ALA A 10 1.99 -13.59 7.11
C ALA A 10 1.23 -13.11 5.85
N LEU A 11 0.72 -14.03 5.03
CA LEU A 11 -0.12 -13.71 3.87
C LEU A 11 -1.38 -12.92 4.28
N ARG A 12 -2.05 -13.34 5.36
CA ARG A 12 -3.29 -12.71 5.86
C ARG A 12 -3.03 -11.35 6.51
N GLU A 13 -1.87 -11.19 7.11
CA GLU A 13 -1.45 -9.96 7.79
C GLU A 13 -0.81 -8.93 6.86
N GLY A 14 -0.71 -9.20 5.56
CA GLY A 14 -0.11 -8.30 4.57
C GLY A 14 1.42 -8.36 4.49
N ASP A 15 2.05 -9.30 5.20
CA ASP A 15 3.49 -9.60 5.11
C ASP A 15 3.75 -10.60 3.96
N TYR A 16 3.44 -10.15 2.75
CA TYR A 16 3.40 -11.02 1.58
C TYR A 16 4.74 -11.64 1.21
N PHE A 17 5.84 -10.94 1.49
CA PHE A 17 7.16 -11.43 1.13
C PHE A 17 7.69 -12.44 2.12
N LYS A 18 7.34 -12.30 3.39
CA LYS A 18 7.51 -13.38 4.35
C LYS A 18 6.72 -14.61 3.93
N ALA A 19 5.48 -14.48 3.44
CA ALA A 19 4.72 -15.62 2.93
C ALA A 19 5.45 -16.39 1.81
N LEU A 20 6.18 -15.69 0.92
CA LEU A 20 6.99 -16.30 -0.14
C LEU A 20 8.25 -17.02 0.35
N GLU A 21 8.66 -16.83 1.61
CA GLU A 21 9.79 -17.54 2.22
C GLU A 21 9.44 -18.98 2.63
N LEU A 22 8.21 -19.45 2.40
CA LEU A 22 7.80 -20.83 2.67
C LEU A 22 8.79 -21.84 2.09
N SER A 23 9.23 -21.66 0.84
CA SER A 23 10.19 -22.55 0.18
C SER A 23 11.54 -22.63 0.90
N ARG A 24 12.00 -21.52 1.49
CA ARG A 24 13.21 -21.45 2.31
C ARG A 24 13.04 -22.23 3.61
N PHE A 25 11.88 -22.07 4.27
CA PHE A 25 11.54 -22.86 5.46
C PHE A 25 11.54 -24.37 5.17
N ILE A 26 10.95 -24.80 4.05
CA ILE A 26 10.95 -26.23 3.67
C ILE A 26 12.38 -26.75 3.49
N ASN A 27 13.24 -26.01 2.78
CA ASN A 27 14.65 -26.37 2.62
C ASN A 27 15.36 -26.51 3.97
N GLN A 28 15.17 -25.56 4.89
CA GLN A 28 15.77 -25.59 6.22
C GLN A 28 15.25 -26.75 7.07
N LYS A 29 13.94 -27.00 7.04
CA LYS A 29 13.30 -28.07 7.82
C LYS A 29 13.84 -29.46 7.45
N TYR A 30 14.10 -29.70 6.17
CA TYR A 30 14.51 -31.01 5.65
C TYR A 30 16.02 -31.10 5.34
N GLU A 31 16.81 -30.08 5.65
CA GLU A 31 18.25 -30.01 5.34
C GLU A 31 19.05 -31.20 5.92
N GLN A 32 18.69 -31.65 7.13
CA GLN A 32 19.35 -32.79 7.78
C GLN A 32 19.11 -34.12 7.06
N MET A 33 18.01 -34.25 6.31
CA MET A 33 17.66 -35.45 5.55
C MET A 33 18.22 -35.39 4.13
N LYS A 34 18.21 -34.20 3.52
CA LYS A 34 18.80 -33.93 2.21
C LYS A 34 19.29 -32.48 2.13
N LYS A 35 20.58 -32.31 1.86
CA LYS A 35 21.25 -30.99 1.84
C LYS A 35 20.70 -30.02 0.78
N VAL A 36 20.23 -30.52 -0.35
CA VAL A 36 19.64 -29.71 -1.44
C VAL A 36 18.41 -30.43 -1.96
N LEU A 37 17.25 -29.79 -1.86
CA LEU A 37 16.01 -30.26 -2.45
C LEU A 37 15.93 -29.83 -3.91
N GLY A 38 15.51 -30.75 -4.78
CA GLY A 38 15.09 -30.44 -6.14
C GLY A 38 13.70 -29.83 -6.18
N ALA A 39 13.27 -29.32 -7.35
CA ALA A 39 11.98 -28.67 -7.51
C ALA A 39 10.80 -29.61 -7.17
N ASP A 40 10.83 -30.86 -7.65
CA ASP A 40 9.75 -31.83 -7.42
C ASP A 40 9.60 -32.17 -5.94
N GLU A 41 10.74 -32.32 -5.24
CA GLU A 41 10.78 -32.59 -3.80
C GLU A 41 10.27 -31.39 -2.99
N LEU A 42 10.68 -30.18 -3.38
CA LEU A 42 10.21 -28.94 -2.76
C LEU A 42 8.69 -28.79 -2.91
N VAL A 43 8.14 -29.13 -4.07
CA VAL A 43 6.68 -29.09 -4.31
C VAL A 43 5.95 -30.10 -3.44
N GLN A 44 6.39 -31.36 -3.39
CA GLN A 44 5.73 -32.38 -2.58
C GLN A 44 5.82 -32.07 -1.08
N LEU A 45 7.01 -31.73 -0.57
CA LEU A 45 7.24 -31.40 0.84
C LEU A 45 6.54 -30.10 1.23
N GLY A 46 6.57 -29.09 0.36
CA GLY A 46 5.87 -27.84 0.57
C GLY A 46 4.35 -28.03 0.64
N ALA A 47 3.79 -28.86 -0.24
CA ALA A 47 2.35 -29.15 -0.23
C ALA A 47 1.95 -29.92 1.04
N TYR A 48 2.77 -30.88 1.48
CA TYR A 48 2.53 -31.61 2.71
C TYR A 48 2.59 -30.73 3.96
N GLU A 49 3.59 -29.86 4.06
CA GLU A 49 3.68 -28.92 5.18
C GLU A 49 2.55 -27.90 5.18
N LEU A 50 2.20 -27.37 4.01
CA LEU A 50 1.09 -26.43 3.87
C LEU A 50 -0.28 -27.10 4.07
N SER A 51 -0.39 -28.42 3.88
CA SER A 51 -1.62 -29.18 4.20
C SER A 51 -1.93 -29.20 5.70
N LYS A 52 -0.90 -29.07 6.55
CA LYS A 52 -1.06 -29.06 8.02
C LYS A 52 -1.54 -27.72 8.57
N THR A 53 -1.68 -26.71 7.72
CA THR A 53 -2.15 -25.37 8.10
C THR A 53 -3.65 -25.24 7.90
N ASP A 54 -4.20 -24.12 8.34
CA ASP A 54 -5.60 -23.77 8.10
C ASP A 54 -5.86 -23.05 6.76
N ILE A 55 -4.89 -23.02 5.82
CA ILE A 55 -5.07 -22.33 4.53
C ILE A 55 -6.31 -22.84 3.79
N CYS A 56 -7.12 -21.93 3.25
CA CYS A 56 -8.43 -22.26 2.68
C CYS A 56 -8.82 -21.31 1.55
N GLU A 57 -10.02 -21.52 1.00
CA GLU A 57 -10.58 -20.70 -0.09
C GLU A 57 -10.63 -19.19 0.23
N LYS A 58 -10.81 -18.81 1.49
CA LYS A 58 -10.84 -17.39 1.91
C LYS A 58 -9.50 -16.68 1.68
N ASP A 59 -8.41 -17.44 1.58
CA ASP A 59 -7.07 -16.91 1.35
C ASP A 59 -6.81 -16.60 -0.13
N ILE A 60 -7.71 -16.96 -1.04
CA ILE A 60 -7.56 -16.70 -2.49
C ILE A 60 -7.46 -15.20 -2.79
N LEU A 61 -8.22 -14.36 -2.09
CA LEU A 61 -8.18 -12.90 -2.30
C LEU A 61 -6.79 -12.31 -2.01
N PRO A 62 -6.17 -12.50 -0.83
CA PRO A 62 -4.81 -12.02 -0.59
C PRO A 62 -3.76 -12.68 -1.50
N ILE A 63 -3.95 -13.93 -1.93
CA ILE A 63 -3.06 -14.59 -2.92
C ILE A 63 -3.17 -13.91 -4.29
N ASN A 64 -4.39 -13.62 -4.74
CA ASN A 64 -4.64 -12.98 -6.02
C ASN A 64 -4.10 -11.54 -6.04
N PHE A 65 -4.25 -10.82 -4.93
CA PHE A 65 -3.59 -9.53 -4.75
C PHE A 65 -2.06 -9.66 -4.87
N LEU A 66 -1.43 -10.59 -4.13
CA LEU A 66 0.02 -10.81 -4.17
C LEU A 66 0.51 -11.14 -5.59
N TYR A 67 -0.19 -12.03 -6.29
CA TYR A 67 0.13 -12.37 -7.67
C TYR A 67 0.13 -11.12 -8.55
N ASN A 68 -0.96 -10.36 -8.56
CA ASN A 68 -1.09 -9.18 -9.42
C ASN A 68 -0.12 -8.07 -9.02
N TYR A 69 0.15 -7.89 -7.73
CA TYR A 69 1.15 -6.93 -7.25
C TYR A 69 2.54 -7.25 -7.81
N ILE A 70 2.97 -8.51 -7.76
CA ILE A 70 4.26 -8.93 -8.32
C ILE A 70 4.26 -8.80 -9.85
N GLN A 71 3.19 -9.20 -10.54
CA GLN A 71 3.10 -9.09 -12.00
C GLN A 71 3.09 -7.62 -12.49
N TYR A 72 2.48 -6.72 -11.72
CA TYR A 72 2.50 -5.28 -11.98
C TYR A 72 3.93 -4.73 -11.97
N HIS A 73 4.78 -5.23 -11.07
CA HIS A 73 6.19 -4.85 -10.98
C HIS A 73 7.12 -5.81 -11.73
N ARG A 74 7.44 -5.51 -13.00
CA ARG A 74 8.35 -6.35 -13.82
C ARG A 74 9.66 -6.73 -13.11
N SER A 75 10.25 -5.82 -12.33
CA SER A 75 11.48 -6.08 -11.57
C SER A 75 11.33 -7.11 -10.45
N LEU A 76 10.11 -7.40 -10.00
CA LEU A 76 9.79 -8.48 -9.07
C LEU A 76 9.38 -9.75 -9.82
N ALA A 77 8.61 -9.61 -10.90
CA ALA A 77 8.09 -10.74 -11.68
C ALA A 77 9.20 -11.57 -12.34
N TYR A 78 10.29 -10.93 -12.76
CA TYR A 78 11.44 -11.62 -13.34
C TYR A 78 12.52 -11.87 -12.28
N GLY A 79 12.82 -13.14 -12.01
CA GLY A 79 13.88 -13.56 -11.10
C GLY A 79 13.38 -14.45 -9.97
N GLU A 80 14.10 -14.43 -8.85
CA GLU A 80 13.84 -15.28 -7.69
C GLU A 80 12.43 -15.05 -7.10
N ILE A 81 11.99 -13.80 -6.98
CA ILE A 81 10.66 -13.48 -6.43
C ILE A 81 9.55 -14.08 -7.31
N GLY A 82 9.61 -13.88 -8.63
CA GLY A 82 8.68 -14.51 -9.56
C GLY A 82 8.66 -16.04 -9.46
N TYR A 83 9.84 -16.68 -9.35
CA TYR A 83 9.95 -18.12 -9.18
C TYR A 83 9.33 -18.60 -7.85
N THR A 84 9.60 -17.91 -6.74
CA THR A 84 9.00 -18.24 -5.43
C THR A 84 7.49 -18.06 -5.44
N LEU A 85 6.96 -17.03 -6.12
CA LEU A 85 5.53 -16.83 -6.34
C LEU A 85 4.92 -18.01 -7.11
N THR A 86 5.48 -18.39 -8.26
CA THR A 86 4.94 -19.53 -9.04
C THR A 86 4.95 -20.83 -8.23
N THR A 87 6.01 -21.06 -7.46
CA THR A 87 6.10 -22.20 -6.55
C THR A 87 5.01 -22.13 -5.49
N PHE A 88 4.84 -20.99 -4.83
CA PHE A 88 3.81 -20.77 -3.81
C PHE A 88 2.39 -21.01 -4.35
N LEU A 89 2.07 -20.50 -5.54
CA LEU A 89 0.78 -20.73 -6.20
C LEU A 89 0.54 -22.20 -6.52
N ALA A 90 1.56 -22.91 -7.02
CA ALA A 90 1.46 -24.34 -7.29
C ALA A 90 1.17 -25.14 -6.01
N LEU A 91 1.86 -24.81 -4.91
CA LEU A 91 1.63 -25.43 -3.60
C LEU A 91 0.19 -25.23 -3.12
N ILE A 92 -0.31 -24.00 -3.18
CA ILE A 92 -1.68 -23.69 -2.73
C ILE A 92 -2.71 -24.40 -3.62
N ASN A 93 -2.52 -24.40 -4.94
CA ASN A 93 -3.41 -25.09 -5.86
C ASN A 93 -3.53 -26.58 -5.52
N ILE A 94 -2.41 -27.24 -5.23
CA ILE A 94 -2.41 -28.65 -4.79
C ILE A 94 -3.14 -28.79 -3.44
N VAL A 95 -2.79 -27.97 -2.45
CA VAL A 95 -3.33 -28.08 -1.09
C VAL A 95 -4.84 -27.86 -1.05
N LEU A 96 -5.35 -26.84 -1.74
CA LEU A 96 -6.78 -26.59 -1.81
C LEU A 96 -7.52 -27.74 -2.51
N ALA A 97 -6.92 -28.33 -3.55
CA ALA A 97 -7.50 -29.50 -4.22
C ALA A 97 -7.56 -30.74 -3.30
N ILE A 98 -6.47 -31.08 -2.62
CA ILE A 98 -6.44 -32.27 -1.75
C ILE A 98 -7.25 -32.11 -0.48
N LYS A 99 -7.43 -30.88 0.05
CA LYS A 99 -8.29 -30.61 1.21
C LYS A 99 -9.77 -30.91 0.96
N MET A 100 -10.19 -30.99 -0.30
CA MET A 100 -11.56 -31.39 -0.68
C MET A 100 -11.76 -32.91 -0.63
N ASP A 101 -10.70 -33.69 -0.48
CA ASP A 101 -10.75 -35.14 -0.52
C ASP A 101 -11.22 -35.74 0.81
N VAL A 102 -12.11 -36.73 0.74
CA VAL A 102 -12.69 -37.41 1.92
C VAL A 102 -11.65 -38.11 2.81
N ASN A 103 -10.51 -38.53 2.25
CA ASN A 103 -9.43 -39.18 3.00
C ASN A 103 -8.30 -38.23 3.35
N PHE A 104 -8.44 -36.93 3.09
CA PHE A 104 -7.40 -35.93 3.35
C PHE A 104 -6.88 -36.02 4.78
N GLN A 105 -7.76 -35.86 5.77
CA GLN A 105 -7.36 -35.82 7.18
C GLN A 105 -6.67 -37.11 7.61
N THR A 106 -7.26 -38.26 7.27
CA THR A 106 -6.67 -39.58 7.54
C THR A 106 -5.26 -39.70 6.95
N THR A 107 -5.05 -39.24 5.72
CA THR A 107 -3.75 -39.31 5.04
C THR A 107 -2.72 -38.41 5.71
N ILE A 108 -3.10 -37.18 6.09
CA ILE A 108 -2.21 -36.25 6.78
C ILE A 108 -1.85 -36.75 8.18
N ASP A 109 -2.80 -37.31 8.93
CA ASP A 109 -2.60 -37.77 10.30
C ASP A 109 -1.65 -38.98 10.40
N ILE A 110 -1.69 -39.88 9.41
CA ILE A 110 -0.82 -41.07 9.38
C ILE A 110 0.56 -40.79 8.76
N THR A 111 0.69 -39.71 7.98
CA THR A 111 1.95 -39.38 7.29
C THR A 111 2.88 -38.64 8.24
N SER A 112 4.10 -39.17 8.42
CA SER A 112 5.16 -38.53 9.21
C SER A 112 6.50 -38.61 8.49
N ILE A 113 7.29 -37.55 8.63
CA ILE A 113 8.65 -37.45 8.08
C ILE A 113 9.57 -37.00 9.22
N SER A 114 10.16 -37.97 9.91
CA SER A 114 11.02 -37.77 11.08
C SER A 114 12.47 -38.20 10.83
N ASP A 115 12.73 -38.97 9.79
CA ASP A 115 14.06 -39.47 9.43
C ASP A 115 14.22 -39.65 7.91
N SER A 116 15.45 -39.94 7.47
CA SER A 116 15.79 -40.13 6.06
C SER A 116 15.07 -41.31 5.38
N THR A 117 14.69 -42.36 6.13
CA THR A 117 13.96 -43.50 5.57
C THR A 117 12.53 -43.11 5.25
N GLN A 118 11.86 -42.43 6.19
CA GLN A 118 10.52 -41.87 5.98
C GLN A 118 10.52 -40.82 4.88
N PHE A 119 11.56 -39.98 4.81
CA PHE A 119 11.74 -39.00 3.74
C PHE A 119 11.76 -39.66 2.35
N VAL A 120 12.59 -40.69 2.17
CA VAL A 120 12.67 -41.41 0.89
C VAL A 120 11.36 -42.11 0.57
N SER A 121 10.72 -42.73 1.57
CA SER A 121 9.42 -43.39 1.37
C SER A 121 8.30 -42.40 1.01
N PHE A 122 8.32 -41.21 1.58
CA PHE A 122 7.33 -40.15 1.31
C PHE A 122 7.40 -39.67 -0.14
N LEU A 123 8.62 -39.50 -0.68
CA LEU A 123 8.87 -39.02 -2.04
C LEU A 123 8.56 -40.04 -3.15
N GLN A 124 8.18 -41.27 -2.80
CA GLN A 124 7.78 -42.26 -3.80
C GLN A 124 6.40 -41.93 -4.36
N ASP A 125 6.20 -42.17 -5.66
CA ASP A 125 4.88 -42.03 -6.31
C ASP A 125 3.82 -42.94 -5.69
N THR A 126 4.24 -44.02 -5.05
CA THR A 126 3.37 -44.98 -4.36
C THR A 126 2.99 -44.57 -2.93
N SER A 127 3.52 -43.47 -2.40
CA SER A 127 3.19 -42.98 -1.06
C SER A 127 1.72 -42.56 -0.99
N ASP A 128 1.13 -42.64 0.20
CA ASP A 128 -0.28 -42.29 0.39
C ASP A 128 -0.55 -40.80 0.08
N PHE A 129 0.43 -39.94 0.40
CA PHE A 129 0.37 -38.52 0.06
C PHE A 129 0.47 -38.28 -1.46
N SER A 130 1.41 -38.94 -2.15
CA SER A 130 1.55 -38.82 -3.61
C SER A 130 0.27 -39.26 -4.34
N LYS A 131 -0.34 -40.38 -3.92
CA LYS A 131 -1.62 -40.86 -4.46
C LYS A 131 -2.78 -39.90 -4.19
N LEU A 132 -2.80 -39.26 -3.01
CA LEU A 132 -3.78 -38.23 -2.67
C LEU A 132 -3.64 -37.02 -3.60
N VAL A 133 -2.42 -36.58 -3.89
CA VAL A 133 -2.17 -35.48 -4.85
C VAL A 133 -2.61 -35.89 -6.25
N GLU A 134 -2.13 -37.02 -6.77
CA GLU A 134 -2.36 -37.49 -8.14
C GLU A 134 -3.87 -37.53 -8.48
N ARG A 135 -4.67 -38.17 -7.62
CA ARG A 135 -6.12 -38.29 -7.87
C ARG A 135 -6.88 -36.98 -7.82
N ASN A 136 -6.30 -35.95 -7.18
CA ASN A 136 -6.91 -34.62 -7.06
C ASN A 136 -6.29 -33.59 -8.01
N MET A 137 -5.30 -33.94 -8.85
CA MET A 137 -4.72 -32.96 -9.78
C MET A 137 -5.70 -32.46 -10.85
N ASN A 138 -6.82 -33.16 -11.07
CA ASN A 138 -7.89 -32.77 -12.00
C ASN A 138 -9.06 -32.02 -11.34
N GLN A 139 -8.98 -31.74 -10.03
CA GLN A 139 -9.99 -30.97 -9.28
C GLN A 139 -9.91 -29.47 -9.62
N PRO A 140 -10.87 -28.61 -9.19
CA PRO A 140 -10.98 -27.21 -9.60
C PRO A 140 -9.63 -26.49 -9.76
N GLY A 141 -9.51 -25.77 -10.88
CA GLY A 141 -8.33 -24.98 -11.21
C GLY A 141 -8.20 -23.75 -10.32
N TRP A 142 -7.87 -23.95 -9.05
CA TRP A 142 -7.62 -22.88 -8.08
C TRP A 142 -6.60 -21.86 -8.60
N MET A 143 -5.64 -22.33 -9.40
CA MET A 143 -4.70 -21.49 -10.14
C MET A 143 -5.41 -20.39 -10.93
N VAL A 144 -6.49 -20.72 -11.65
CA VAL A 144 -7.22 -19.75 -12.48
C VAL A 144 -7.78 -18.61 -11.64
N VAL A 145 -8.37 -18.93 -10.48
CA VAL A 145 -8.95 -17.94 -9.56
C VAL A 145 -7.88 -17.11 -8.84
N MET A 146 -6.75 -17.74 -8.49
CA MET A 146 -5.59 -17.05 -7.88
C MET A 146 -4.87 -16.12 -8.87
N THR A 147 -5.01 -16.34 -10.18
CA THR A 147 -4.32 -15.54 -11.22
C THR A 147 -5.27 -14.68 -12.06
N ILE A 148 -6.49 -14.41 -11.60
CA ILE A 148 -7.39 -13.46 -12.28
C ILE A 148 -6.66 -12.12 -12.37
N PRO A 149 -6.44 -11.57 -13.58
CA PRO A 149 -5.71 -10.32 -13.75
C PRO A 149 -6.43 -9.15 -13.07
N MET A 150 -5.67 -8.34 -12.34
CA MET A 150 -6.09 -7.04 -11.82
C MET A 150 -5.35 -5.93 -12.57
N ASN A 151 -6.07 -4.89 -12.94
CA ASN A 151 -5.48 -3.65 -13.40
C ASN A 151 -4.98 -2.79 -12.21
N GLU A 152 -4.29 -1.69 -12.51
CA GLU A 152 -3.72 -0.80 -11.50
C GLU A 152 -4.77 -0.26 -10.52
N PHE A 153 -5.97 0.05 -11.01
CA PHE A 153 -7.05 0.58 -10.19
C PHE A 153 -7.60 -0.48 -9.24
N GLU A 154 -7.82 -1.71 -9.71
CA GLU A 154 -8.26 -2.83 -8.86
C GLU A 154 -7.24 -3.15 -7.75
N LEU A 155 -5.94 -2.99 -8.04
CA LEU A 155 -4.87 -3.10 -7.03
C LEU A 155 -4.96 -1.97 -5.99
N LEU A 156 -5.19 -0.73 -6.42
CA LEU A 156 -5.37 0.40 -5.50
C LEU A 156 -6.61 0.23 -4.63
N GLU A 157 -7.74 -0.21 -5.19
CA GLU A 157 -8.95 -0.51 -4.42
C GLU A 157 -8.70 -1.62 -3.39
N SER A 158 -7.95 -2.67 -3.77
CA SER A 158 -7.56 -3.73 -2.85
C SER A 158 -6.73 -3.20 -1.68
N ILE A 159 -5.78 -2.28 -1.95
CA ILE A 159 -5.00 -1.62 -0.90
C ILE A 159 -5.90 -0.72 -0.03
N ALA A 160 -6.87 -0.01 -0.62
CA ALA A 160 -7.80 0.84 0.14
C ALA A 160 -8.70 0.03 1.08
N ALA A 161 -9.06 -1.18 0.66
CA ALA A 161 -9.86 -2.11 1.44
C ALA A 161 -9.08 -2.78 2.59
N MET A 162 -7.74 -2.71 2.59
CA MET A 162 -6.94 -3.24 3.70
C MET A 162 -7.27 -2.52 5.01
N SER A 163 -7.26 -3.29 6.10
CA SER A 163 -7.21 -2.71 7.45
C SER A 163 -5.89 -1.97 7.65
N ASP A 164 -5.87 -0.99 8.54
CA ASP A 164 -4.68 -0.16 8.78
C ASP A 164 -3.46 -1.02 9.13
N ASN A 165 -3.62 -2.03 10.01
CA ASN A 165 -2.53 -2.93 10.38
C ASN A 165 -1.98 -3.74 9.18
N VAL A 166 -2.86 -4.23 8.31
CA VAL A 166 -2.48 -5.00 7.11
C VAL A 166 -1.74 -4.09 6.12
N PHE A 167 -2.23 -2.86 5.92
CA PHE A 167 -1.56 -1.88 5.08
C PHE A 167 -0.18 -1.50 5.61
N GLU A 168 -0.05 -1.27 6.92
CA GLU A 168 1.23 -0.93 7.55
C GLU A 168 2.27 -2.05 7.38
N ASN A 169 1.85 -3.31 7.55
CA ASN A 169 2.69 -4.46 7.29
C ASN A 169 3.09 -4.53 5.82
N PHE A 170 2.14 -4.39 4.90
CA PHE A 170 2.41 -4.37 3.47
C PHE A 170 3.42 -3.27 3.09
N ARG A 171 3.19 -2.03 3.55
CA ARG A 171 4.09 -0.88 3.32
C ARG A 171 5.51 -1.18 3.80
N ARG A 172 5.64 -1.74 5.01
CA ARG A 172 6.95 -2.10 5.57
C ARG A 172 7.66 -3.16 4.71
N CYS A 173 6.93 -4.14 4.20
CA CYS A 173 7.51 -5.17 3.33
C CYS A 173 8.00 -4.60 2.00
N VAL A 174 7.22 -3.69 1.40
CA VAL A 174 7.62 -2.97 0.18
C VAL A 174 8.90 -2.16 0.42
N GLN A 175 8.99 -1.45 1.55
CA GLN A 175 10.20 -0.71 1.93
C GLN A 175 11.42 -1.61 2.12
N GLN A 176 11.26 -2.77 2.76
CA GLN A 176 12.36 -3.73 2.94
C GLN A 176 12.88 -4.25 1.60
N ILE A 177 11.99 -4.49 0.63
CA ILE A 177 12.39 -4.93 -0.70
C ILE A 177 13.03 -3.83 -1.51
N GLN A 178 12.53 -2.61 -1.40
CA GLN A 178 13.17 -1.46 -2.00
C GLN A 178 14.62 -1.33 -1.52
N LEU A 179 14.87 -1.53 -0.22
CA LEU A 179 16.22 -1.53 0.35
C LEU A 179 17.07 -2.69 -0.17
N LYS A 180 16.51 -3.92 -0.23
CA LYS A 180 17.21 -5.10 -0.74
C LYS A 180 17.61 -4.93 -2.21
N LEU A 181 16.65 -4.53 -3.05
CA LEU A 181 16.88 -4.32 -4.48
C LEU A 181 17.83 -3.15 -4.75
N HIS A 182 17.78 -2.09 -3.95
CA HIS A 182 18.76 -1.02 -4.03
C HIS A 182 20.18 -1.54 -3.74
N ALA A 183 20.36 -2.41 -2.75
CA ALA A 183 21.66 -3.02 -2.47
C ALA A 183 22.19 -3.83 -3.68
N ASP A 184 21.29 -4.42 -4.46
CA ASP A 184 21.58 -5.13 -5.71
C ASP A 184 21.64 -4.22 -6.96
N ALA A 185 21.67 -2.89 -6.77
CA ALA A 185 21.66 -1.87 -7.82
C ALA A 185 20.43 -1.92 -8.77
N VAL A 186 19.32 -2.48 -8.28
CA VAL A 186 18.02 -2.49 -8.96
C VAL A 186 17.16 -1.33 -8.42
N ASN A 187 16.87 -0.37 -9.29
CA ASN A 187 15.95 0.72 -8.95
C ASN A 187 14.50 0.19 -8.93
N PHE A 188 13.99 -0.03 -7.72
CA PHE A 188 12.59 -0.40 -7.49
C PHE A 188 11.81 0.79 -6.95
N PHE A 189 10.64 1.02 -7.54
CA PHE A 189 9.72 2.08 -7.16
C PHE A 189 8.29 1.54 -7.20
N CYS A 190 7.53 1.81 -6.14
CA CYS A 190 6.16 1.33 -5.98
C CYS A 190 5.16 2.50 -6.06
N PRO A 191 4.62 2.82 -7.26
CA PRO A 191 3.62 3.88 -7.41
C PRO A 191 2.36 3.61 -6.59
N LEU A 192 1.98 2.35 -6.38
CA LEU A 192 0.79 1.97 -5.62
C LEU A 192 0.87 2.44 -4.16
N VAL A 193 1.97 2.12 -3.46
CA VAL A 193 2.18 2.57 -2.08
C VAL A 193 2.36 4.08 -2.03
N GLN A 194 3.09 4.65 -2.99
CA GLN A 194 3.30 6.10 -3.02
C GLN A 194 1.98 6.87 -3.22
N ALA A 195 1.02 6.34 -3.98
CA ALA A 195 -0.29 6.97 -4.14
C ALA A 195 -1.01 7.15 -2.79
N PHE A 196 -0.94 6.15 -1.90
CA PHE A 196 -1.49 6.25 -0.55
C PHE A 196 -0.71 7.21 0.35
N GLU A 197 0.62 7.18 0.29
CA GLU A 197 1.46 8.12 1.03
C GLU A 197 1.19 9.57 0.60
N ASN A 198 0.99 9.79 -0.70
CA ASN A 198 0.64 11.07 -1.29
C ASN A 198 -0.73 11.57 -0.82
N VAL A 199 -1.73 10.69 -0.72
CA VAL A 199 -3.06 11.03 -0.17
C VAL A 199 -2.94 11.51 1.27
N SER A 200 -2.21 10.78 2.12
CA SER A 200 -1.99 11.14 3.52
C SER A 200 -1.23 12.46 3.64
N ALA A 201 -0.13 12.61 2.91
CA ALA A 201 0.66 13.84 2.90
C ALA A 201 -0.15 15.05 2.42
N LEU A 202 -1.03 14.87 1.42
CA LEU A 202 -1.91 15.93 0.96
C LEU A 202 -2.88 16.36 2.07
N LYS A 203 -3.53 15.40 2.74
CA LYS A 203 -4.47 15.69 3.84
C LYS A 203 -3.79 16.43 4.98
N GLU A 204 -2.57 16.05 5.34
CA GLU A 204 -1.75 16.74 6.35
C GLU A 204 -1.39 18.16 5.92
N ASN A 205 -0.97 18.36 4.66
CA ASN A 205 -0.66 19.68 4.12
C ASN A 205 -1.88 20.60 4.08
N VAL A 206 -3.03 20.08 3.63
CA VAL A 206 -4.30 20.82 3.59
C VAL A 206 -4.77 21.19 5.01
N THR A 207 -4.66 20.28 5.97
CA THR A 207 -4.98 20.53 7.38
C THR A 207 -4.06 21.59 7.99
N SER A 208 -2.76 21.49 7.72
CA SER A 208 -1.74 22.44 8.19
C SER A 208 -1.96 23.84 7.60
N PHE A 209 -2.33 23.90 6.32
CA PHE A 209 -2.66 25.15 5.64
C PHE A 209 -3.93 25.78 6.23
N LYS A 210 -5.00 25.00 6.42
CA LYS A 210 -6.23 25.47 7.09
C LYS A 210 -5.92 26.04 8.48
N LEU A 211 -5.16 25.33 9.31
CA LEU A 211 -4.79 25.79 10.65
C LEU A 211 -4.00 27.10 10.61
N ARG A 212 -3.11 27.27 9.61
CA ARG A 212 -2.37 28.52 9.42
C ARG A 212 -3.30 29.68 9.08
N LEU A 213 -4.30 29.47 8.22
CA LEU A 213 -5.29 30.50 7.89
C LEU A 213 -6.18 30.83 9.07
N GLN A 214 -6.58 29.83 9.87
CA GLN A 214 -7.33 30.04 11.11
C GLN A 214 -6.56 30.93 12.09
N ASN A 215 -5.26 30.70 12.26
CA ASN A 215 -4.40 31.55 13.08
C ASN A 215 -4.34 32.99 12.56
N LYS A 216 -4.32 33.19 11.24
CA LYS A 216 -4.38 34.53 10.65
C LYS A 216 -5.75 35.18 10.88
N LEU A 217 -6.85 34.43 10.78
CA LEU A 217 -8.19 34.96 11.05
C LEU A 217 -8.30 35.47 12.49
N MET A 218 -7.77 34.71 13.45
CA MET A 218 -7.73 35.13 14.86
C MET A 218 -6.92 36.42 15.08
N LEU A 219 -5.80 36.60 14.35
CA LEU A 219 -5.00 37.83 14.41
C LEU A 219 -5.72 39.05 13.84
N GLU A 220 -6.65 38.84 12.90
CA GLU A 220 -7.53 39.88 12.34
C GLU A 220 -8.86 40.00 13.11
N GLU A 221 -8.92 39.43 14.33
CA GLU A 221 -10.08 39.40 15.22
C GLU A 221 -11.32 38.71 14.66
N ILE A 222 -11.16 37.89 13.61
CA ILE A 222 -12.25 37.10 13.01
C ILE A 222 -12.36 35.77 13.74
N LYS A 223 -13.54 35.51 14.30
CA LYS A 223 -13.83 34.27 15.03
C LYS A 223 -14.25 33.16 14.05
N VAL A 224 -13.76 31.96 14.33
CA VAL A 224 -14.18 30.71 13.67
C VAL A 224 -14.90 29.86 14.70
N THR A 225 -16.09 29.37 14.38
CA THR A 225 -16.87 28.50 15.28
C THR A 225 -16.23 27.11 15.38
N GLU A 226 -16.67 26.30 16.36
CA GLU A 226 -16.24 24.91 16.49
C GLU A 226 -16.56 24.06 15.24
N LYS A 227 -17.59 24.44 14.49
CA LYS A 227 -17.96 23.80 13.22
C LYS A 227 -17.08 24.23 12.05
N GLY A 228 -16.16 25.16 12.27
CA GLY A 228 -15.31 25.73 11.22
C GLY A 228 -15.97 26.84 10.41
N GLU A 229 -17.13 27.34 10.82
CA GLU A 229 -17.80 28.46 10.15
C GLU A 229 -17.17 29.78 10.58
N VAL A 230 -17.00 30.69 9.63
CA VAL A 230 -16.46 32.03 9.92
C VAL A 230 -17.58 32.94 10.38
N VAL A 231 -17.41 33.58 11.53
CA VAL A 231 -18.28 34.68 11.97
C VAL A 231 -17.79 35.93 11.24
N SER A 232 -18.42 36.24 10.10
CA SER A 232 -18.06 37.40 9.30
C SER A 232 -18.30 38.69 10.07
N PRO A 233 -17.34 39.65 10.07
CA PRO A 233 -17.61 41.00 10.54
C PRO A 233 -18.63 41.69 9.63
N ASP A 234 -19.35 42.70 10.14
CA ASP A 234 -20.41 43.40 9.40
C ASP A 234 -19.89 44.07 8.11
N GLU A 235 -18.65 44.57 8.11
CA GLU A 235 -17.96 45.11 6.94
C GLU A 235 -16.49 44.61 6.90
N PRO A 236 -16.23 43.43 6.29
CA PRO A 236 -14.86 42.92 6.18
C PRO A 236 -14.04 43.80 5.24
N THR A 237 -12.82 44.15 5.67
CA THR A 237 -11.83 44.75 4.76
C THR A 237 -11.49 43.78 3.62
N SER A 238 -10.95 44.29 2.51
CA SER A 238 -10.53 43.43 1.39
C SER A 238 -9.55 42.33 1.83
N LYS A 239 -8.62 42.65 2.73
CA LYS A 239 -7.68 41.71 3.35
C LYS A 239 -8.41 40.61 4.13
N GLN A 240 -9.38 40.99 4.95
CA GLN A 240 -10.20 40.06 5.73
C GLN A 240 -11.03 39.17 4.81
N GLN A 241 -11.73 39.73 3.82
CA GLN A 241 -12.55 38.96 2.87
C GLN A 241 -11.72 37.91 2.12
N LYS A 242 -10.52 38.26 1.63
CA LYS A 242 -9.61 37.31 0.99
C LYS A 242 -9.17 36.20 1.93
N LEU A 243 -8.93 36.51 3.20
CA LEU A 243 -8.55 35.51 4.20
C LEU A 243 -9.71 34.55 4.51
N ILE A 244 -10.93 35.08 4.61
CA ILE A 244 -12.16 34.31 4.80
C ILE A 244 -12.38 33.35 3.63
N ASN A 245 -12.30 33.85 2.38
CA ASN A 245 -12.50 33.04 1.17
C ASN A 245 -11.54 31.85 1.11
N ARG A 246 -10.24 32.07 1.38
CA ARG A 246 -9.24 31.00 1.39
C ARG A 246 -9.50 29.97 2.48
N TYR A 247 -9.81 30.44 3.68
CA TYR A 247 -10.08 29.56 4.80
C TYR A 247 -11.33 28.70 4.54
N GLN A 248 -12.41 29.28 4.01
CA GLN A 248 -13.64 28.56 3.68
C GLN A 248 -13.40 27.50 2.60
N ALA A 249 -12.69 27.84 1.53
CA ALA A 249 -12.35 26.88 0.47
C ALA A 249 -11.53 25.70 1.01
N LEU A 250 -10.50 25.96 1.82
CA LEU A 250 -9.71 24.91 2.47
C LEU A 250 -10.49 24.13 3.53
N HIS A 251 -11.45 24.77 4.20
CA HIS A 251 -12.29 24.11 5.18
C HIS A 251 -13.20 23.07 4.52
N VAL A 252 -13.86 23.43 3.42
CA VAL A 252 -14.65 22.50 2.60
C VAL A 252 -13.77 21.37 2.09
N LEU A 253 -12.59 21.69 1.54
CA LEU A 253 -11.65 20.67 1.07
C LEU A 253 -11.26 19.70 2.19
N CYS A 254 -10.95 20.19 3.39
CA CYS A 254 -10.64 19.31 4.54
C CYS A 254 -11.77 18.33 4.86
N GLN A 255 -13.03 18.78 4.78
CA GLN A 255 -14.20 17.95 5.06
C GLN A 255 -14.38 16.86 4.00
N GLU A 256 -14.26 17.23 2.73
CA GLU A 256 -14.40 16.29 1.59
C GLU A 256 -13.29 15.22 1.58
N LEU A 257 -12.07 15.57 1.99
CA LEU A 257 -10.93 14.64 1.99
C LEU A 257 -10.84 13.77 3.25
N GLN A 258 -11.56 14.07 4.34
CA GLN A 258 -11.32 13.48 5.67
C GLN A 258 -11.41 11.94 5.67
N GLY A 259 -12.41 11.37 4.99
CA GLY A 259 -12.63 9.91 4.93
C GLY A 259 -11.97 9.21 3.74
N LYS A 260 -11.34 9.94 2.83
CA LYS A 260 -10.82 9.36 1.59
C LYS A 260 -9.47 8.69 1.81
N LYS A 261 -9.36 7.46 1.30
CA LYS A 261 -8.12 6.65 1.22
C LYS A 261 -7.44 6.73 -0.15
N LEU A 262 -8.22 7.04 -1.19
CA LEU A 262 -7.78 7.27 -2.56
C LEU A 262 -8.45 8.52 -3.10
N PHE A 263 -7.81 9.17 -4.06
CA PHE A 263 -8.38 10.31 -4.78
C PHE A 263 -8.75 9.90 -6.19
N ASP A 264 -9.91 10.37 -6.64
CA ASP A 264 -10.37 10.23 -8.01
C ASP A 264 -10.15 11.53 -8.82
N CYS A 265 -10.58 11.54 -10.08
CA CYS A 265 -10.47 12.74 -10.93
C CYS A 265 -11.27 13.94 -10.39
N LYS A 266 -12.40 13.71 -9.72
CA LYS A 266 -13.20 14.79 -9.12
C LYS A 266 -12.49 15.41 -7.94
N ASP A 267 -11.79 14.60 -7.15
CA ASP A 267 -10.95 15.08 -6.05
C ASP A 267 -9.84 15.99 -6.57
N ARG A 268 -9.18 15.60 -7.65
CA ARG A 268 -8.15 16.41 -8.28
C ARG A 268 -8.70 17.76 -8.76
N GLU A 269 -9.84 17.75 -9.46
CA GLU A 269 -10.49 18.97 -9.94
C GLU A 269 -10.88 19.88 -8.77
N MET A 270 -11.42 19.30 -7.70
CA MET A 270 -11.75 20.04 -6.47
C MET A 270 -10.51 20.63 -5.82
N ILE A 271 -9.42 19.87 -5.67
CA ILE A 271 -8.15 20.34 -5.12
C ILE A 271 -7.62 21.50 -5.98
N ALA A 272 -7.57 21.33 -7.30
CA ALA A 272 -7.12 22.37 -8.22
C ALA A 272 -7.96 23.65 -8.13
N GLY A 273 -9.28 23.53 -8.09
CA GLY A 273 -10.18 24.67 -7.91
C GLY A 273 -9.98 25.40 -6.59
N VAL A 274 -9.74 24.67 -5.49
CA VAL A 274 -9.44 25.27 -4.18
C VAL A 274 -8.10 26.00 -4.20
N LEU A 275 -7.08 25.45 -4.87
CA LEU A 275 -5.79 26.12 -5.02
C LEU A 275 -5.89 27.39 -5.88
N GLU A 276 -6.73 27.39 -6.91
CA GLU A 276 -7.02 28.57 -7.72
C GLU A 276 -7.69 29.67 -6.87
N ILE A 277 -8.70 29.30 -6.07
CA ILE A 277 -9.31 30.24 -5.10
C ILE A 277 -8.24 30.79 -4.15
N CYS A 278 -7.32 29.94 -3.68
CA CYS A 278 -6.22 30.36 -2.81
C CYS A 278 -5.26 31.34 -3.49
N ALA A 279 -4.93 31.10 -4.76
CA ALA A 279 -4.07 31.97 -5.55
C ALA A 279 -4.73 33.33 -5.81
N LEU A 280 -6.00 33.34 -6.23
CA LEU A 280 -6.76 34.57 -6.52
C LEU A 280 -6.99 35.44 -5.28
N ASN A 281 -7.02 34.83 -4.10
CA ASN A 281 -7.20 35.53 -2.82
C ASN A 281 -5.88 35.70 -2.03
N GLY A 282 -4.73 35.63 -2.72
CA GLY A 282 -3.42 35.94 -2.14
C GLY A 282 -3.32 37.38 -1.61
N ALA A 283 -2.38 37.62 -0.69
CA ALA A 283 -2.17 38.94 -0.12
C ALA A 283 -1.49 39.89 -1.13
N ASP A 284 -2.21 40.94 -1.52
CA ASP A 284 -1.70 41.96 -2.44
C ASP A 284 -0.65 42.84 -1.77
N TRP A 285 0.19 43.48 -2.57
CA TRP A 285 1.21 44.42 -2.07
C TRP A 285 0.61 45.48 -1.13
N HIS A 286 -0.56 46.02 -1.48
CA HIS A 286 -1.23 47.06 -0.71
C HIS A 286 -1.75 46.59 0.65
N GLU A 287 -1.96 45.29 0.83
CA GLU A 287 -2.51 44.66 2.04
C GLU A 287 -1.42 44.29 3.07
N ARG A 288 -0.14 44.50 2.74
CA ARG A 288 0.99 44.24 3.62
C ARG A 288 1.20 45.38 4.63
N ASP A 289 1.64 45.04 5.83
CA ASP A 289 1.98 46.04 6.83
C ASP A 289 3.15 46.91 6.39
N PHE A 290 3.17 48.15 6.88
CA PHE A 290 4.17 49.15 6.50
C PHE A 290 5.62 48.66 6.70
N ASN A 291 5.91 48.02 7.83
CA ASN A 291 7.24 47.46 8.11
C ASN A 291 7.66 46.38 7.11
N GLN A 292 6.69 45.56 6.64
CA GLN A 292 6.91 44.52 5.64
C GLN A 292 7.26 45.13 4.27
N LYS A 293 6.48 46.14 3.86
CA LYS A 293 6.71 46.92 2.62
C LYS A 293 8.06 47.63 2.66
N LEU A 294 8.39 48.29 3.78
CA LEU A 294 9.65 48.98 3.99
C LEU A 294 10.84 48.01 3.86
N THR A 295 10.72 46.84 4.47
CA THR A 295 11.75 45.80 4.42
C THR A 295 11.93 45.24 3.00
N ASP A 296 10.83 45.08 2.25
CA ASP A 296 10.85 44.62 0.87
C ASP A 296 11.54 45.66 -0.06
N ILE A 297 11.26 46.95 0.13
CA ILE A 297 11.94 48.07 -0.56
C ILE A 297 13.43 48.10 -0.23
N LEU A 298 13.78 48.01 1.05
CA LEU A 298 15.18 48.03 1.53
C LEU A 298 15.97 46.79 1.09
N SER A 299 15.28 45.69 0.77
CA SER A 299 15.89 44.49 0.17
C SER A 299 15.97 44.53 -1.36
N VAL A 300 15.74 45.69 -1.98
CA VAL A 300 15.73 45.88 -3.45
C VAL A 300 14.73 44.95 -4.14
N GLY A 301 13.58 44.70 -3.50
CA GLY A 301 12.52 43.87 -4.08
C GLY A 301 12.84 42.38 -4.18
N LEU A 302 13.98 41.91 -3.66
CA LEU A 302 14.30 40.47 -3.62
C LEU A 302 13.50 39.73 -2.54
N LYS A 303 13.19 40.35 -1.39
CA LYS A 303 12.39 39.68 -0.35
C LYS A 303 10.99 39.22 -0.78
N PRO A 304 10.22 39.95 -1.60
CA PRO A 304 8.99 39.45 -2.18
C PRO A 304 9.19 38.15 -2.95
N PHE A 305 10.17 38.06 -3.85
CA PHE A 305 10.50 36.82 -4.55
C PHE A 305 10.93 35.72 -3.56
N TYR A 306 11.84 36.02 -2.65
CA TYR A 306 12.22 35.09 -1.58
C TYR A 306 11.01 34.66 -0.74
N ARG A 307 10.05 35.53 -0.38
CA ARG A 307 8.86 35.12 0.38
C ARG A 307 7.85 34.37 -0.48
N THR A 308 7.73 34.64 -1.77
CA THR A 308 6.87 33.83 -2.64
C THR A 308 7.45 32.42 -2.79
N PHE A 309 8.77 32.27 -2.86
CA PHE A 309 9.44 30.96 -2.89
C PHE A 309 9.58 30.29 -1.50
N PHE A 310 9.64 31.06 -0.41
CA PHE A 310 9.93 30.57 0.96
C PHE A 310 8.82 30.87 1.99
N SER A 311 7.64 31.37 1.58
CA SER A 311 6.50 31.49 2.51
C SER A 311 5.93 30.12 2.78
N LYS A 312 5.54 29.86 4.03
CA LYS A 312 4.93 28.58 4.39
C LYS A 312 3.66 28.27 3.59
N GLU A 313 2.88 29.28 3.20
CA GLU A 313 1.69 29.08 2.35
C GLU A 313 2.06 28.68 0.92
N ALA A 314 3.04 29.35 0.31
CA ALA A 314 3.53 28.94 -1.00
C ALA A 314 4.22 27.57 -0.96
N ALA A 315 4.91 27.23 0.14
CA ALA A 315 5.50 25.90 0.34
C ALA A 315 4.42 24.81 0.45
N TYR A 316 3.32 25.05 1.18
CA TYR A 316 2.19 24.12 1.20
C TYR A 316 1.52 24.00 -0.17
N GLN A 317 1.34 25.12 -0.88
CA GLN A 317 0.78 25.12 -2.22
C GLN A 317 1.67 24.34 -3.20
N GLN A 318 2.99 24.56 -3.19
CA GLN A 318 3.94 23.79 -4.00
C GLN A 318 3.97 22.31 -3.64
N ALA A 319 3.86 21.96 -2.35
CA ALA A 319 3.79 20.57 -1.92
C ALA A 319 2.52 19.89 -2.43
N ILE A 320 1.38 20.59 -2.37
CA ILE A 320 0.12 20.12 -2.93
C ILE A 320 0.22 19.99 -4.46
N ASP A 321 0.69 21.03 -5.16
CA ASP A 321 0.85 21.06 -6.62
C ASP A 321 1.85 20.02 -7.12
N GLY A 322 2.84 19.63 -6.32
CA GLY A 322 3.78 18.56 -6.64
C GLY A 322 3.21 17.15 -6.52
N ILE A 323 2.16 16.99 -5.69
CA ILE A 323 1.50 15.69 -5.46
C ILE A 323 0.38 15.46 -6.48
N VAL A 324 -0.44 16.49 -6.73
CA VAL A 324 -1.65 16.40 -7.57
C VAL A 324 -1.44 15.79 -8.97
N PRO A 325 -0.35 16.06 -9.70
CA PRO A 325 -0.09 15.47 -11.02
C PRO A 325 0.29 13.98 -10.96
N ASN A 326 0.74 13.49 -9.80
CA ASN A 326 1.28 12.15 -9.60
C ASN A 326 0.26 11.18 -8.98
N LEU A 327 -1.01 11.59 -8.84
CA LEU A 327 -2.09 10.72 -8.41
C LEU A 327 -2.53 9.83 -9.58
N PRO A 328 -2.73 8.52 -9.40
CA PRO A 328 -3.19 7.62 -10.48
C PRO A 328 -4.61 7.98 -10.93
N PHE A 329 -4.91 7.86 -12.25
CA PHE A 329 -6.16 8.32 -12.85
C PHE A 329 -6.99 7.20 -13.46
N THR A 330 -8.31 7.31 -13.29
CA THR A 330 -9.33 6.69 -14.16
C THR A 330 -9.87 7.74 -15.13
N ALA A 331 -10.09 7.37 -16.39
CA ALA A 331 -10.85 8.20 -17.33
C ALA A 331 -12.34 8.24 -16.97
#